data_AF-A0A0F9EYV2-F1
#
_entry.id   AF-A0A0F9EYV2-F1
#
_cell.length_a   1.000
_cell.length_b   1.000
_cell.length_c   1.000
_cell.angle_alpha   90.00
_cell.angle_beta   90.00
_cell.angle_gamma   90.00
#
_symmetry.space_group_name_H-M   'P 1'
#
loop_
_entity.id
_entity.type
_entity.pdbx_description
1 polymer ?
#
loop_
_entity_poly.entity_id
_entity_poly.type
_entity_poly.pdbx_seq_one_letter_code
_entity_poly.pdbx_strand_id
1 'polypeptide(L)'
;FLQGINFCETNKIKCLVISQPNYYSYIYFNYTNELFQQLPEKNFLNLNNLHSTFHLQELYYDKWHLNIFGAQLFTLIIAIKFESASFNH
;
A
#
# COMPACT_ATOMS: atom_id res chain seq x y z
N PHE A 1 6.19 -6.42 -9.70
CA PHE A 1 6.03 -5.02 -9.23
C PHE A 1 6.26 -4.03 -10.38
N LEU A 2 7.50 -3.75 -10.78
CA LEU A 2 7.82 -2.77 -11.85
C LEU A 2 7.12 -3.06 -13.19
N GLN A 3 7.00 -4.33 -13.58
CA GLN A 3 6.27 -4.71 -14.79
C GLN A 3 4.79 -4.28 -14.78
N GLY A 4 4.13 -4.34 -13.62
CA GLY A 4 2.74 -3.92 -13.48
C GLY A 4 2.59 -2.40 -13.56
N ILE A 5 3.55 -1.67 -12.96
CA ILE A 5 3.61 -0.21 -13.05
C ILE A 5 3.85 0.24 -14.50
N ASN A 6 4.86 -0.34 -15.16
CA ASN A 6 5.16 -0.04 -16.56
C ASN A 6 3.98 -0.34 -17.49
N PHE A 7 3.24 -1.43 -17.22
CA PHE A 7 2.02 -1.74 -17.95
C PHE A 7 0.97 -0.63 -17.77
N CYS A 8 0.76 -0.17 -16.53
CA CYS A 8 -0.18 0.92 -16.26
C CYS A 8 0.24 2.21 -16.98
N GLU A 9 1.51 2.60 -16.93
CA GLU A 9 2.02 3.79 -17.61
C GLU A 9 1.86 3.70 -19.12
N THR A 10 2.27 2.58 -19.72
CA THR A 10 2.17 2.33 -21.18
C THR A 10 0.74 2.45 -21.67
N ASN A 11 -0.22 1.95 -20.88
CA ASN A 11 -1.65 1.95 -21.24
C ASN A 11 -2.41 3.17 -20.71
N LYS A 12 -1.72 4.17 -20.12
CA LYS A 12 -2.34 5.35 -19.50
C LYS A 12 -3.39 5.00 -18.44
N ILE A 13 -3.19 3.89 -17.73
CA ILE A 13 -4.03 3.45 -16.62
C ILE A 13 -3.52 4.12 -15.35
N LYS A 14 -4.41 4.77 -14.62
CA LYS A 14 -4.13 5.31 -13.28
C LYS A 14 -3.88 4.14 -12.32
N CYS A 15 -2.71 4.12 -11.70
CA CYS A 15 -2.28 3.06 -10.79
C CYS A 15 -2.11 3.64 -9.38
N LEU A 16 -2.71 2.99 -8.39
CA LEU A 16 -2.41 3.23 -6.99
C LEU A 16 -1.71 1.98 -6.44
N VAL A 17 -0.45 2.15 -6.03
CA VAL A 17 0.36 1.07 -5.47
C VAL A 17 0.28 1.11 -3.96
N ILE A 18 -0.14 0.01 -3.34
CA ILE A 18 -0.31 -0.09 -1.89
C ILE A 18 0.63 -1.16 -1.36
N SER A 19 1.51 -0.83 -0.42
CA SER A 19 2.18 -1.87 0.36
C SER A 19 1.25 -2.31 1.48
N GLN A 20 1.12 -3.62 1.66
CA GLN A 20 0.66 -4.15 2.93
C GLN A 20 1.81 -4.10 3.94
N PRO A 21 1.55 -3.76 5.22
CA PRO A 21 2.45 -4.13 6.29
C PRO A 21 2.65 -5.64 6.21
N ASN A 22 3.83 -6.11 6.54
CA ASN A 22 4.05 -7.53 6.77
C ASN A 22 4.34 -7.65 8.26
N TYR A 23 3.87 -8.72 8.91
CA TYR A 23 4.29 -9.05 10.27
C TYR A 23 5.83 -9.02 10.46
N TYR A 24 6.59 -9.34 9.40
CA TYR A 24 8.05 -9.27 9.31
C TYR A 24 8.60 -8.00 8.64
N SER A 25 7.83 -6.91 8.65
CA SER A 25 8.10 -5.66 7.92
C SER A 25 9.55 -5.20 7.94
N TYR A 26 10.27 -5.43 9.04
CA TYR A 26 11.67 -5.06 9.20
C TYR A 26 12.60 -5.58 8.10
N ILE A 27 12.35 -6.79 7.56
CA ILE A 27 13.24 -7.40 6.56
C ILE A 27 13.10 -6.74 5.19
N TYR A 28 11.89 -6.31 4.83
CA TYR A 28 11.62 -5.76 3.49
C TYR A 28 11.37 -4.24 3.50
N PHE A 29 11.37 -3.61 4.68
CA PHE A 29 11.07 -2.18 4.85
C PHE A 29 11.93 -1.29 3.94
N ASN A 30 13.25 -1.47 3.98
CA ASN A 30 14.19 -0.66 3.19
C ASN A 30 14.01 -0.88 1.69
N TYR A 31 13.91 -2.14 1.25
CA TYR A 31 13.72 -2.46 -0.17
C TYR A 31 12.41 -1.91 -0.72
N THR A 32 11.32 -1.99 0.06
CA THR A 32 10.03 -1.47 -0.39
C THR A 32 10.06 0.06 -0.43
N ASN A 33 10.68 0.72 0.56
CA ASN A 33 10.85 2.18 0.57
C ASN A 33 11.68 2.69 -0.61
N GLU A 34 12.80 2.02 -0.94
CA GLU A 34 13.63 2.38 -2.10
C GLU A 34 12.86 2.26 -3.42
N LEU A 35 12.03 1.22 -3.57
CA LEU A 35 11.13 1.08 -4.72
C LEU A 35 10.05 2.16 -4.77
N PHE A 36 9.51 2.56 -3.62
CA PHE A 36 8.50 3.62 -3.55
C PHE A 36 9.06 5.01 -3.84
N GLN A 37 10.32 5.30 -3.46
CA GLN A 37 10.98 6.57 -3.79
C GLN A 37 11.17 6.79 -5.30
N GLN A 38 11.15 5.72 -6.09
CA GLN A 38 11.23 5.80 -7.55
C GLN A 38 9.88 6.11 -8.20
N LEU A 39 8.78 6.09 -7.43
CA LEU A 39 7.43 6.34 -7.93
C LEU A 39 7.00 7.79 -7.67
N PRO A 40 6.21 8.40 -8.57
CA PRO A 40 5.59 9.69 -8.28
C PRO A 40 4.78 9.61 -6.98
N GLU A 41 5.03 10.53 -6.06
CA GLU A 41 4.51 10.57 -4.68
C GLU A 41 2.96 10.47 -4.60
N LYS A 42 2.27 10.82 -5.68
CA LYS A 42 0.81 10.78 -5.79
C LYS A 42 0.21 9.39 -6.04
N ASN A 43 1.02 8.40 -6.41
CA ASN A 43 0.55 7.10 -6.91
C ASN A 43 0.84 5.94 -5.96
N PHE A 44 1.32 6.18 -4.74
CA PHE A 44 1.54 5.11 -3.79
C PHE A 44 1.11 5.44 -2.36
N LEU A 45 0.78 4.37 -1.64
CA LEU A 45 0.40 4.40 -0.24
C LEU A 45 1.25 3.35 0.48
N ASN A 46 2.20 3.82 1.27
CA ASN A 46 3.07 2.95 2.03
C ASN A 46 2.51 2.72 3.44
N LEU A 47 1.93 1.55 3.69
CA LEU A 47 1.33 1.21 4.98
C LEU A 47 2.30 0.51 5.93
N ASN A 48 3.57 0.35 5.54
CA ASN A 48 4.62 -0.17 6.43
C ASN A 48 4.92 0.76 7.61
N ASN A 49 4.47 2.01 7.59
CA ASN A 49 4.62 2.91 8.74
C ASN A 49 3.48 2.76 9.76
N LEU A 50 2.41 2.01 9.46
CA LEU A 50 1.32 1.77 10.41
C LEU A 50 1.72 0.91 11.62
N HIS A 51 2.89 0.27 11.57
CA HIS A 51 3.49 -0.49 12.68
C HIS A 51 3.60 0.32 13.96
N SER A 52 3.82 1.63 13.88
CA SER A 52 3.94 2.50 15.05
C SER A 52 2.59 2.92 15.64
N THR A 53 1.50 2.75 14.90
CA THR A 53 0.16 3.23 15.26
C THR A 53 -0.76 2.07 15.68
N PHE A 54 -0.54 0.85 15.16
CA PHE A 54 -1.36 -0.31 15.44
C PHE A 54 -0.53 -1.50 15.90
N HIS A 55 -1.07 -2.28 16.85
CA HIS A 55 -0.58 -3.63 17.12
C HIS A 55 -0.92 -4.52 15.93
N LEU A 56 -0.02 -4.58 14.95
CA LEU A 56 -0.34 -5.22 13.67
C LEU A 56 -0.71 -6.69 13.79
N GLN A 57 -0.32 -7.41 14.84
CA GLN A 57 -0.81 -8.77 15.09
C GLN A 57 -2.36 -8.84 15.07
N GLU A 58 -3.04 -7.79 15.49
CA GLU A 58 -4.50 -7.71 15.54
C GLU A 58 -5.14 -7.48 14.17
N LEU A 59 -4.35 -7.16 13.12
CA LEU A 59 -4.85 -6.93 11.76
C LEU A 59 -4.72 -8.15 10.85
N TYR A 60 -4.00 -9.20 11.28
CA TYR A 60 -3.76 -10.38 10.46
C TYR A 60 -4.42 -11.62 11.04
N TYR A 61 -4.84 -12.50 10.15
CA TYR A 61 -5.28 -13.86 10.48
C TYR A 61 -4.08 -14.79 10.65
N ASP A 62 -3.04 -14.60 9.82
CA ASP A 62 -1.77 -15.31 9.90
C ASP A 62 -0.58 -14.38 9.58
N LYS A 63 0.56 -14.91 9.17
CA LYS A 63 1.76 -14.09 8.90
C LYS A 63 1.67 -13.27 7.59
N TRP A 64 0.67 -13.52 6.76
CA TRP A 64 0.59 -13.03 5.38
C TRP A 64 -0.77 -12.43 5.02
N HIS A 65 -1.85 -12.89 5.66
CA HIS A 65 -3.22 -12.54 5.29
C HIS A 65 -3.87 -11.65 6.36
N LEU A 66 -4.50 -10.56 5.92
CA LEU A 66 -5.32 -9.72 6.79
C LEU A 66 -6.51 -10.51 7.34
N ASN A 67 -6.89 -10.25 8.58
CA ASN A 67 -8.19 -10.68 9.10
C ASN A 67 -9.29 -9.71 8.63
N ILE A 68 -10.53 -9.94 9.06
CA ILE A 68 -11.67 -9.14 8.59
C ILE A 68 -11.56 -7.66 8.98
N PHE A 69 -11.03 -7.37 10.16
CA PHE A 69 -10.84 -6.01 10.65
C PHE A 69 -9.71 -5.30 9.91
N GLY A 70 -8.58 -6.00 9.70
CA GLY A 70 -7.49 -5.53 8.86
C GLY A 70 -7.95 -5.23 7.44
N ALA A 71 -8.71 -6.13 6.82
CA ALA A 71 -9.25 -5.88 5.48
C ALA A 71 -10.14 -4.63 5.43
N GLN A 72 -11.05 -4.45 6.39
CA GLN A 72 -11.92 -3.28 6.47
C GLN A 72 -11.14 -1.97 6.63
N LEU A 73 -10.16 -1.93 7.54
CA LEU A 73 -9.31 -0.76 7.74
C LEU A 73 -8.55 -0.41 6.46
N PHE A 74 -8.00 -1.42 5.77
CA PHE A 74 -7.26 -1.22 4.52
C PHE A 74 -8.17 -0.71 3.41
N THR A 75 -9.36 -1.28 3.25
CA THR A 75 -10.35 -0.79 2.30
C THR A 75 -10.71 0.68 2.55
N LEU A 76 -10.88 1.09 3.82
CA LEU A 76 -11.19 2.48 4.17
C LEU A 76 -10.04 3.43 3.77
N ILE A 77 -8.79 3.07 4.09
CA ILE A 77 -7.63 3.90 3.74
C ILE A 77 -7.51 4.04 2.21
N ILE A 78 -7.72 2.94 1.48
CA ILE A 78 -7.72 2.93 0.02
C ILE A 78 -8.84 3.83 -0.52
N ALA A 79 -10.06 3.71 0.00
CA ALA A 79 -11.20 4.53 -0.41
C ALA A 79 -10.93 6.03 -0.19
N ILE A 80 -10.45 6.42 1.00
CA ILE A 80 -10.05 7.80 1.30
C ILE A 80 -8.95 8.27 0.33
N LYS A 81 -7.98 7.41 0.00
CA LYS A 81 -6.96 7.76 -0.98
C LYS A 81 -7.51 7.92 -2.39
N PHE A 82 -8.44 7.07 -2.83
CA PHE A 82 -9.10 7.24 -4.11
C PHE A 82 -9.93 8.53 -4.18
N GLU A 83 -10.66 8.87 -3.11
CA GLU A 83 -11.46 10.10 -3.03
C GLU A 83 -10.59 11.36 -2.98
N SER A 84 -9.56 11.36 -2.12
CA SER A 84 -8.62 12.50 -1.98
C SER A 84 -7.70 12.67 -3.18
N ALA A 85 -7.34 11.57 -3.84
CA ALA A 85 -6.65 11.61 -5.13
C ALA A 85 -7.51 12.19 -6.24
N SER A 86 -8.76 12.60 -5.94
CA SER A 86 -9.64 13.47 -6.71
C SER A 86 -9.08 13.61 -8.10
N PHE A 87 -9.44 12.64 -8.95
CA PHE A 87 -9.17 12.63 -10.39
C PHE A 87 -9.92 13.78 -11.05
N ASN A 88 -9.75 14.98 -10.50
CA ASN A 88 -10.28 16.23 -10.96
C ASN A 88 -9.70 16.41 -12.36
N HIS A 89 -10.66 16.56 -13.27
CA HIS A 89 -10.51 16.78 -14.70
C HIS A 89 -9.38 17.76 -15.05
#